data_AF-A0AAV2R7S5-F1
#
_entry.id   AF-A0AAV2R7S5-F1
#
_cell.length_a   1.000
_cell.length_b   1.000
_cell.length_c   1.000
_cell.angle_alpha   90.00
_cell.angle_beta   90.00
_cell.angle_gamma   90.00
#
_symmetry.space_group_name_H-M   'P 1'
#
loop_
_entity.id
_entity.type
_entity.pdbx_description
1 polymer ?
#
loop_
_entity_poly.entity_id
_entity_poly.type
_entity_poly.pdbx_seq_one_letter_code
_entity_poly.pdbx_strand_id
1 'polypeptide(L)'
;MASPHDVSPGRPYSRHDFFSPDVLRVNESQSETSQEMRHYLWNSFNEIKCFLMPDPGTNVREKEGFDGRLADLIDSFKIHLKDFVEQLLSPHKLVIKKMNGLEVTSGQLYNHIREYAEENYKDINTFESGTMLQMNLEYRSSNNVKLAHEEFVKKMELVKED
;
A
#
# COMPACT_ATOMS: atom_id res chain seq x y z
N MET A 1 23.04 17.59 -8.41
CA MET A 1 21.98 18.56 -8.10
C MET A 1 21.49 19.11 -9.42
N ALA A 2 20.32 18.68 -9.90
CA ALA A 2 19.77 19.13 -11.17
C ALA A 2 18.71 20.21 -10.91
N SER A 3 18.83 21.32 -11.63
CA SER A 3 18.02 22.54 -11.52
C SER A 3 16.59 22.31 -12.03
N PRO A 4 15.57 23.09 -11.62
CA PRO A 4 14.15 22.86 -11.95
C PRO A 4 13.76 23.00 -13.43
N HIS A 5 14.72 23.20 -14.33
CA HIS A 5 14.49 23.46 -15.76
C HIS A 5 14.83 22.28 -16.68
N ASP A 6 15.23 21.11 -16.16
CA ASP A 6 15.53 19.93 -16.98
C ASP A 6 14.35 18.96 -17.18
N VAL A 7 13.11 19.42 -17.01
CA VAL A 7 11.94 18.67 -17.49
C VAL A 7 11.69 19.06 -18.95
N SER A 8 12.28 18.29 -19.87
CA SER A 8 12.05 18.46 -21.31
C SER A 8 10.53 18.37 -21.63
N PRO A 9 9.92 19.42 -22.20
CA PRO A 9 8.52 19.41 -22.59
C PRO A 9 8.41 18.62 -23.89
N GLY A 10 8.06 17.34 -23.81
CA GLY A 10 7.96 16.52 -25.02
C GLY A 10 8.00 15.01 -24.85
N ARG A 11 8.12 14.45 -23.64
CA ARG A 11 7.72 13.05 -23.47
C ARG A 11 6.19 13.03 -23.42
N PRO A 12 5.49 12.43 -24.39
CA PRO A 12 4.09 12.10 -24.15
C PRO A 12 4.12 11.24 -22.89
N TYR A 13 3.38 11.64 -21.86
CA TYR A 13 3.02 10.71 -20.81
C TYR A 13 2.48 9.49 -21.56
N SER A 14 3.23 8.37 -21.55
CA SER A 14 2.67 7.09 -21.98
C SER A 14 1.48 6.93 -21.06
N ARG A 15 0.28 7.15 -21.61
CA ARG A 15 -0.96 7.41 -20.85
C ARG A 15 -1.39 6.23 -19.98
N HIS A 16 -0.57 5.18 -19.97
CA HIS A 16 -0.78 3.87 -19.42
C HIS A 16 0.27 3.49 -18.37
N ASP A 17 1.12 4.40 -17.87
CA ASP A 17 2.15 4.06 -16.87
C ASP A 17 2.00 4.84 -15.56
N PHE A 18 2.48 4.25 -14.46
CA PHE A 18 2.61 4.92 -13.18
C PHE A 18 3.66 6.04 -13.24
N PHE A 19 3.35 7.20 -12.68
CA PHE A 19 4.24 8.36 -12.59
C PHE A 19 4.43 8.83 -11.14
N SER A 20 5.55 9.52 -10.88
CA SER A 20 5.76 10.19 -9.59
C SER A 20 4.93 11.47 -9.55
N PRO A 21 4.09 11.69 -8.53
CA PRO A 21 3.24 12.86 -8.47
C PRO A 21 4.03 14.15 -8.21
N ASP A 22 4.15 15.00 -9.21
CA ASP A 22 4.79 16.32 -9.07
C ASP A 22 4.07 17.23 -8.06
N VAL A 23 2.78 16.99 -7.80
CA VAL A 23 1.99 17.72 -6.79
C VAL A 23 2.48 17.50 -5.35
N LEU A 24 3.20 16.40 -5.11
CA LEU A 24 3.81 16.09 -3.82
C LEU A 24 5.22 16.69 -3.66
N ARG A 25 5.73 17.46 -4.63
CA ARG A 25 6.99 18.18 -4.47
C ARG A 25 6.84 19.30 -3.43
N VAL A 26 7.81 19.37 -2.54
CA VAL A 26 7.94 20.45 -1.56
C VAL A 26 8.52 21.68 -2.27
N ASN A 27 7.90 22.84 -2.06
CA ASN A 27 8.39 24.11 -2.59
C ASN A 27 8.25 25.22 -1.55
N GLU A 28 9.04 26.30 -1.70
CA GLU A 28 9.09 27.40 -0.75
C GLU A 28 7.82 28.28 -0.77
N SER A 29 6.98 28.18 -1.79
CA SER A 29 5.73 28.93 -1.90
C SER A 29 4.55 28.26 -1.16
N GLN A 30 4.70 27.01 -0.73
CA GLN A 30 3.75 26.30 0.11
C GLN A 30 3.81 26.80 1.56
N SER A 31 2.67 26.80 2.26
CA SER A 31 2.62 27.02 3.72
C SER A 31 3.43 25.95 4.46
N GLU A 32 4.01 26.29 5.61
CA GLU A 32 4.80 25.39 6.47
C GLU A 32 4.10 24.04 6.71
N THR A 33 2.84 24.05 7.15
CA THR A 33 2.05 22.81 7.39
C THR A 33 1.91 21.94 6.14
N SER A 34 1.83 22.55 4.96
CA SER A 34 1.75 21.83 3.69
C SER A 34 3.08 21.16 3.33
N GLN A 35 4.20 21.82 3.63
CA GLN A 35 5.54 21.26 3.42
C GLN A 35 5.76 20.08 4.38
N GLU A 36 5.42 20.25 5.67
CA GLU A 36 5.50 19.21 6.68
C GLU A 36 4.72 17.96 6.30
N MET A 37 3.46 18.09 5.87
CA MET A 37 2.65 16.94 5.42
C MET A 37 3.28 16.21 4.23
N ARG A 38 3.87 16.94 3.27
CA ARG A 38 4.54 16.33 2.11
C ARG A 38 5.80 15.59 2.54
N HIS A 39 6.59 16.15 3.45
CA HIS A 39 7.73 15.45 4.05
C HIS A 39 7.30 14.18 4.77
N TYR A 40 6.22 14.25 5.57
CA TYR A 40 5.68 13.10 6.26
C TYR A 40 5.26 11.99 5.28
N LEU A 41 4.56 12.33 4.19
CA LEU A 41 4.17 11.37 3.16
C LEU A 41 5.40 10.67 2.55
N TRP A 42 6.40 11.44 2.12
CA TRP A 42 7.61 10.85 1.52
C TRP A 42 8.42 9.99 2.50
N ASN A 43 8.38 10.30 3.80
CA ASN A 43 9.06 9.50 4.82
C ASN A 43 8.26 8.26 5.25
N SER A 44 6.94 8.24 5.02
CA SER A 44 6.06 7.15 5.46
C SER A 44 5.98 5.99 4.46
N PHE A 45 6.26 6.24 3.18
CA PHE A 45 6.13 5.26 2.11
C PHE A 45 7.45 5.07 1.36
N ASN A 46 7.83 3.80 1.14
CA ASN A 46 9.03 3.48 0.35
C ASN A 46 8.91 3.93 -1.11
N GLU A 47 7.69 3.92 -1.66
CA GLU A 47 7.41 4.30 -3.03
C GLU A 47 6.01 4.91 -3.13
N ILE A 48 5.91 6.06 -3.80
CA ILE A 48 4.63 6.72 -4.11
C ILE A 48 4.54 6.87 -5.62
N LYS A 49 3.48 6.32 -6.20
CA LYS A 49 3.17 6.33 -7.62
C LYS A 49 1.71 6.72 -7.83
N CYS A 50 1.45 7.39 -8.95
CA CYS A 50 0.10 7.77 -9.37
C CYS A 50 -0.21 7.19 -10.76
N PHE A 51 -1.48 6.87 -10.98
CA PHE A 51 -1.99 6.40 -12.26
C PHE A 51 -3.22 7.22 -12.61
N LEU A 52 -3.29 7.75 -13.83
CA LEU A 52 -4.42 8.57 -14.26
C LEU A 52 -5.44 7.69 -14.99
N MET A 53 -6.60 7.49 -14.35
CA MET A 53 -7.73 6.80 -14.99
C MET A 53 -8.59 7.80 -15.80
N PRO A 54 -8.99 7.46 -17.04
CA PRO A 54 -9.98 8.25 -17.77
C PRO A 54 -11.36 8.13 -17.13
N ASP A 55 -12.30 8.99 -17.54
CA ASP A 55 -13.71 8.89 -17.12
C ASP A 55 -14.30 7.53 -17.58
N PRO A 56 -15.06 6.79 -16.74
CA PRO A 56 -15.60 5.49 -17.09
C PRO A 56 -16.74 5.54 -18.13
N GLY A 57 -17.31 6.72 -18.39
CA GLY A 57 -18.42 6.94 -19.30
C GLY A 57 -19.71 7.33 -18.59
N THR A 58 -20.54 8.10 -19.29
CA THR A 58 -21.85 8.58 -18.81
C THR A 58 -22.79 7.44 -18.40
N ASN A 59 -22.78 6.34 -19.15
CA ASN A 59 -23.63 5.16 -18.88
C ASN A 59 -23.35 4.51 -17.52
N VAL A 60 -22.15 4.67 -16.96
CA VAL A 60 -21.80 4.19 -15.62
C VAL A 60 -22.17 5.22 -14.56
N ARG A 61 -22.04 6.51 -14.89
CA ARG A 61 -22.25 7.62 -13.95
C ARG A 61 -23.73 7.92 -13.68
N GLU A 62 -24.57 7.78 -14.70
CA GLU A 62 -25.97 8.22 -14.66
C GLU A 62 -26.97 7.05 -14.51
N LYS A 63 -26.52 5.80 -14.65
CA LYS A 63 -27.38 4.63 -14.53
C LYS A 63 -27.57 4.25 -13.06
N GLU A 64 -28.78 4.44 -12.55
CA GLU A 64 -29.18 3.81 -11.28
C GLU A 64 -29.12 2.28 -11.42
N GLY A 65 -28.34 1.62 -10.55
CA GLY A 65 -28.18 0.17 -10.60
C GLY A 65 -27.20 -0.34 -11.66
N PHE A 66 -26.10 0.36 -11.93
CA PHE A 66 -24.99 -0.19 -12.71
C PHE A 66 -24.52 -1.54 -12.13
N ASP A 67 -24.47 -2.56 -12.97
CA ASP A 67 -24.23 -3.96 -12.60
C ASP A 67 -22.81 -4.46 -12.97
N GLY A 68 -21.89 -3.55 -13.30
CA GLY A 68 -20.50 -3.89 -13.58
C GLY A 68 -20.21 -4.37 -15.00
N ARG A 69 -21.19 -4.35 -15.92
CA ARG A 69 -20.99 -4.83 -17.29
C ARG A 69 -19.96 -4.01 -18.05
N LEU A 70 -19.01 -4.73 -18.68
CA LEU A 70 -18.01 -4.11 -19.54
C LEU A 70 -18.64 -3.43 -20.77
N ALA A 71 -19.79 -3.89 -21.26
CA ALA A 71 -20.45 -3.27 -22.42
C ALA A 71 -20.80 -1.79 -22.19
N ASP A 72 -21.06 -1.39 -20.95
CA ASP A 72 -21.48 -0.04 -20.60
C ASP A 72 -20.28 0.90 -20.36
N LEU A 73 -19.06 0.37 -20.30
CA LEU A 73 -17.81 1.16 -20.16
C LEU A 73 -17.32 1.67 -21.50
N ILE A 74 -16.71 2.86 -21.51
CA ILE A 74 -16.01 3.36 -22.70
C ILE A 74 -14.72 2.60 -22.94
N ASP A 75 -14.33 2.45 -24.21
CA ASP A 75 -13.19 1.61 -24.58
C ASP A 75 -11.85 2.15 -24.07
N SER A 76 -11.69 3.47 -23.99
CA SER A 76 -10.49 4.08 -23.40
C SER A 76 -10.31 3.67 -21.93
N PHE A 77 -11.40 3.63 -21.15
CA PHE A 77 -11.37 3.19 -19.76
C PHE A 77 -11.00 1.71 -19.64
N LYS A 78 -11.56 0.85 -20.49
CA LYS A 78 -11.22 -0.59 -20.49
C LYS A 78 -9.73 -0.84 -20.74
N ILE A 79 -9.16 -0.12 -21.71
CA ILE A 79 -7.73 -0.26 -22.05
C ILE A 79 -6.88 0.15 -20.84
N HIS A 80 -7.12 1.32 -20.26
CA HIS A 80 -6.35 1.79 -19.11
C HIS A 80 -6.57 0.92 -17.86
N LEU A 81 -7.78 0.40 -17.66
CA LEU A 81 -8.09 -0.52 -16.57
C LEU A 81 -7.29 -1.83 -16.71
N LYS A 82 -7.21 -2.37 -17.93
CA LYS A 82 -6.41 -3.57 -18.21
C LYS A 82 -4.94 -3.31 -17.86
N ASP A 83 -4.37 -2.21 -18.34
CA ASP A 83 -2.97 -1.88 -18.08
C ASP A 83 -2.70 -1.61 -16.59
N PHE A 84 -3.64 -0.97 -15.89
CA PHE A 84 -3.56 -0.73 -14.45
C PHE A 84 -3.51 -2.04 -13.67
N VAL A 85 -4.42 -2.98 -13.97
CA VAL A 85 -4.49 -4.28 -13.30
C VAL A 85 -3.24 -5.11 -13.57
N GLU A 86 -2.75 -5.15 -14.82
CA GLU A 86 -1.52 -5.85 -15.17
C GLU A 86 -0.30 -5.26 -14.45
N GLN A 87 -0.24 -3.94 -14.30
CA GLN A 87 0.86 -3.30 -13.58
C GLN A 87 0.81 -3.52 -12.06
N LEU A 88 -0.38 -3.65 -11.48
CA LEU A 88 -0.51 -3.85 -10.03
C LEU A 88 -0.36 -5.33 -9.61
N LEU A 89 -0.89 -6.24 -10.42
CA LEU A 89 -1.05 -7.66 -10.04
C LEU A 89 -0.19 -8.62 -10.86
N SER A 90 0.64 -8.14 -11.79
CA SER A 90 1.57 -9.03 -12.49
C SER A 90 2.52 -9.71 -11.50
N PRO A 91 2.85 -11.00 -11.69
CA PRO A 91 3.66 -11.76 -10.74
C PRO A 91 5.01 -11.11 -10.40
N HIS A 92 5.60 -10.40 -11.36
CA HIS A 92 6.89 -9.72 -11.21
C HIS A 92 6.80 -8.37 -10.49
N LYS A 93 5.60 -7.82 -10.30
CA LYS A 93 5.34 -6.53 -9.65
C LYS A 93 4.67 -6.66 -8.27
N LEU A 94 4.39 -7.88 -7.83
CA LEU A 94 3.85 -8.14 -6.51
C LEU A 94 4.87 -7.76 -5.43
N VAL A 95 4.43 -6.94 -4.48
CA VAL A 95 5.25 -6.52 -3.35
C VAL A 95 4.94 -7.40 -2.14
N ILE A 96 5.96 -8.10 -1.63
CA ILE A 96 5.84 -8.88 -0.40
C ILE A 96 5.59 -7.94 0.77
N LYS A 97 4.57 -8.21 1.57
CA LYS A 97 4.27 -7.43 2.78
C LYS A 97 5.43 -7.53 3.75
N LYS A 98 5.96 -6.36 4.13
CA LYS A 98 6.98 -6.24 5.16
C LYS A 98 6.44 -5.48 6.37
N MET A 99 6.87 -5.90 7.56
CA MET A 99 6.66 -5.20 8.82
C MET A 99 8.01 -5.07 9.52
N ASN A 100 8.39 -3.84 9.87
CA ASN A 100 9.72 -3.53 10.44
C ASN A 100 10.89 -4.10 9.61
N GLY A 101 10.77 -4.04 8.28
CA GLY A 101 11.77 -4.52 7.33
C GLY A 101 11.78 -6.02 7.06
N LEU A 102 11.02 -6.82 7.81
CA LEU A 102 10.96 -8.28 7.67
C LEU A 102 9.72 -8.71 6.88
N GLU A 103 9.86 -9.77 6.09
CA GLU A 103 8.76 -10.38 5.35
C GLU A 103 7.79 -11.10 6.28
N VAL A 104 6.50 -11.00 5.96
CA VAL A 104 5.41 -11.49 6.82
C VAL A 104 4.64 -12.59 6.08
N THR A 105 4.43 -13.71 6.76
CA THR A 105 3.60 -14.82 6.26
C THR A 105 2.11 -14.51 6.42
N SER A 106 1.24 -15.25 5.73
CA SER A 106 -0.22 -15.05 5.82
C SER A 106 -0.76 -15.24 7.25
N GLY A 107 -0.26 -16.23 7.99
CA GLY A 107 -0.67 -16.47 9.38
C GLY A 107 -0.27 -15.35 10.33
N GLN A 108 0.93 -14.79 10.14
CA GLN A 108 1.38 -13.61 10.89
C GLN A 108 0.53 -12.39 10.52
N LEU A 109 0.27 -12.15 9.22
CA LEU A 109 -0.57 -11.05 8.80
C LEU A 109 -1.99 -11.14 9.40
N TYR A 110 -2.58 -12.33 9.44
CA TYR A 110 -3.88 -12.56 10.08
C TYR A 110 -3.87 -12.20 11.57
N ASN A 111 -2.88 -12.70 12.32
CA ASN A 111 -2.76 -12.41 13.75
C ASN A 111 -2.58 -10.91 13.98
N HIS A 112 -1.77 -10.25 13.16
CA HIS A 112 -1.56 -8.81 13.24
C HIS A 112 -2.84 -8.01 13.00
N ILE A 113 -3.62 -8.36 11.97
CA ILE A 113 -4.90 -7.69 11.67
C ILE A 113 -5.89 -7.88 12.82
N ARG A 114 -5.96 -9.09 13.41
CA ARG A 114 -6.84 -9.38 14.53
C ARG A 114 -6.48 -8.54 15.76
N GLU A 115 -5.21 -8.55 16.17
CA GLU A 115 -4.76 -7.81 17.35
C GLU A 115 -4.97 -6.31 17.16
N TYR A 116 -4.62 -5.79 15.97
CA TYR A 116 -4.91 -4.40 15.62
C TYR A 116 -6.41 -4.08 15.73
N ALA A 117 -7.30 -4.91 15.17
CA ALA A 117 -8.74 -4.68 15.24
C ALA A 117 -9.28 -4.72 16.68
N GLU A 118 -8.84 -5.69 17.50
CA GLU A 118 -9.28 -5.87 18.90
C GLU A 118 -8.86 -4.71 19.81
N GLU A 119 -7.69 -4.11 19.55
CA GLU A 119 -7.18 -2.97 20.30
C GLU A 119 -7.82 -1.65 19.85
N ASN A 120 -8.05 -1.47 18.54
CA ASN A 120 -8.64 -0.25 17.97
C ASN A 120 -10.14 -0.13 18.19
N TYR A 121 -10.88 -1.23 18.29
CA TYR A 121 -12.34 -1.19 18.47
C TYR A 121 -12.78 -0.76 19.87
N LYS A 122 -11.88 -0.78 20.87
CA LYS A 122 -12.22 -0.46 22.25
C LYS A 122 -12.33 1.05 22.50
N ASP A 123 -11.57 1.88 21.78
CA ASP A 123 -11.66 3.34 21.88
C ASP A 123 -10.96 4.03 20.68
N ILE A 124 -11.74 4.50 19.70
CA ILE A 124 -11.22 5.15 18.47
C ILE A 124 -10.46 6.46 18.79
N ASN A 125 -10.75 7.09 19.93
CA ASN A 125 -10.17 8.38 20.33
C ASN A 125 -8.83 8.25 21.10
N THR A 126 -8.42 7.05 21.51
CA THR A 126 -7.18 6.83 22.28
C THR A 126 -5.99 6.47 21.38
N PHE A 127 -6.21 6.40 20.07
CA PHE A 127 -5.24 5.90 19.11
C PHE A 127 -4.22 6.99 18.70
N GLU A 128 -3.29 7.31 19.59
CA GLU A 128 -2.13 8.13 19.24
C GLU A 128 -1.12 7.34 18.40
N SER A 129 -0.47 7.95 17.43
CA SER A 129 0.49 7.28 16.52
C SER A 129 1.64 6.56 17.25
N GLY A 130 1.96 6.97 18.48
CA GLY A 130 2.93 6.29 19.35
C GLY A 130 2.48 4.90 19.83
N THR A 131 1.19 4.69 20.11
CA THR A 131 0.68 3.39 20.58
C THR A 131 0.74 2.35 19.48
N MET A 132 0.49 2.73 18.23
CA MET A 132 0.64 1.82 17.07
C MET A 132 2.07 1.29 16.90
N LEU A 133 3.08 2.13 17.12
CA LEU A 133 4.48 1.69 17.07
C LEU A 133 4.79 0.67 18.17
N GLN A 134 4.32 0.94 19.38
CA GLN A 134 4.52 0.04 20.53
C GLN A 134 3.83 -1.30 20.31
N MET A 135 2.57 -1.30 19.86
CA MET A 135 1.81 -2.52 19.56
C MET A 135 2.47 -3.35 18.46
N ASN A 136 3.02 -2.70 17.41
CA ASN A 136 3.81 -3.40 16.38
C ASN A 136 5.05 -4.10 16.94
N LEU A 137 5.74 -3.48 17.91
CA LEU A 137 6.91 -4.06 18.57
C LEU A 137 6.52 -5.23 19.48
N GLU A 138 5.45 -5.07 20.27
CA GLU A 138 4.93 -6.09 21.18
C GLU A 138 4.43 -7.32 20.42
N TYR A 139 3.63 -7.10 19.37
CA TYR A 139 3.19 -8.16 18.46
C TYR A 139 4.38 -8.95 17.91
N ARG A 140 5.41 -8.25 17.42
CA ARG A 140 6.61 -8.90 16.87
C ARG A 140 7.30 -9.76 17.92
N SER A 141 7.49 -9.22 19.13
CA SER A 141 8.13 -9.93 20.24
C SER A 141 7.37 -11.23 20.57
N SER A 142 6.04 -11.13 20.74
CA SER A 142 5.17 -12.26 21.07
C SER A 142 5.17 -13.32 19.96
N ASN A 143 5.12 -12.89 18.70
CA ASN A 143 5.13 -13.77 17.54
C ASN A 143 6.47 -14.51 17.37
N ASN A 144 7.61 -13.85 17.63
CA ASN A 144 8.92 -14.50 17.57
C ASN A 144 9.06 -15.60 18.63
N VAL A 145 8.53 -15.38 19.84
CA VAL A 145 8.54 -16.40 20.90
C VAL A 145 7.70 -17.61 20.51
N LYS A 146 6.52 -17.39 19.93
CA LYS A 146 5.66 -18.49 19.44
C LYS A 146 6.35 -19.32 18.36
N LEU A 147 6.97 -18.67 17.38
CA LEU A 147 7.70 -19.36 16.32
C LEU A 147 8.88 -20.19 16.84
N ALA A 148 9.68 -19.63 17.76
CA ALA A 148 10.79 -20.36 18.36
C ALA A 148 10.30 -21.59 19.14
N HIS A 149 9.17 -21.48 19.83
CA HIS A 149 8.56 -22.59 20.55
C HIS A 149 8.03 -23.67 19.60
N GLU A 150 7.31 -23.30 18.54
CA GLU A 150 6.80 -24.22 17.52
C GLU A 150 7.95 -24.98 16.83
N GLU A 151 9.04 -24.30 16.50
CA GLU A 151 10.22 -24.93 15.90
C GLU A 151 10.89 -25.93 16.86
N PHE A 152 10.98 -25.57 18.14
CA PHE A 152 11.52 -26.46 19.18
C PHE A 152 10.66 -27.73 19.33
N VAL A 153 9.33 -27.57 19.46
CA VAL A 153 8.40 -28.70 19.60
C VAL A 153 8.50 -29.63 18.39
N LYS A 154 8.50 -29.08 17.18
CA LYS A 154 8.63 -29.85 15.94
C LYS A 154 9.93 -30.66 15.89
N LYS A 155 11.05 -30.06 16.30
CA LYS A 155 12.35 -30.77 16.37
C LYS A 155 12.35 -31.87 17.44
N MET A 156 11.72 -31.63 18.58
CA MET A 156 11.63 -32.62 19.67
C MET A 156 10.72 -33.80 19.34
N GLU A 157 9.70 -33.61 18.51
CA GLU A 157 8.83 -34.69 18.02
C GLU A 157 9.59 -35.60 17.05
N LEU A 158 10.38 -35.04 16.13
CA LEU A 158 11.20 -35.82 15.19
C LEU A 158 12.26 -36.68 15.90
N VAL A 159 12.82 -36.21 17.01
CA VAL A 159 13.81 -36.97 17.81
C VAL A 159 13.17 -38.13 18.59
N LYS A 160 11.84 -38.14 18.78
CA LYS A 160 11.14 -39.24 19.46
C LYS A 160 10.77 -40.40 18.53
N GLU A 161 10.93 -40.23 17.22
CA GLU A 161 10.61 -41.26 16.22
C GLU A 161 11.81 -42.15 15.81
N ASP A 162 13.02 -41.86 16.34
CA ASP A 162 14.24 -42.70 16.25
C ASP A 162 14.50 -43.48 17.56
#